data_AF-A0A962BMV0-F1
#
_entry.id   AF-A0A962BMV0-F1
#
_cell.length_a   1.000
_cell.length_b   1.000
_cell.length_c   1.000
_cell.angle_alpha   90.00
_cell.angle_beta   90.00
_cell.angle_gamma   90.00
#
_symmetry.space_group_name_H-M   'P 1'
#
loop_
_entity.id
_entity.type
_entity.pdbx_description
1 polymer ?
#
loop_
_entity_poly.entity_id
_entity_poly.type
_entity_poly.pdbx_seq_one_letter_code
_entity_poly.pdbx_strand_id
1 'polypeptide(L)'
;MDTTRRLWLGLGALLLASFGVLLFMGSEIHRQAPPMPEAVVTTHGDTLFTRTDIENGRRVWQSIGGMQLGSIWGHGALVAPDWSADWLHREAEAMLDLLARDQGLPDHASLDAAKQAELQARMRPELRNNTWDEARGTITVSPLRAAAMSTVAAHYESLFSNDPATADLRETYAMRDNTVGDMENRRQLSAFIWWTAWATTAERPGSSISYTQNWPYEPLVGNTSTPSSFIWTMFSVLFMIAGIGLLGWHYAVYHGKDATPEPPASDPLAALKPTPSMKATAKYFWVVIALFLVQILLGAITAHYQVEGQEAYGMALADWIPYSLTRSWHTQLAVLWIATAWLGTGLYIGPAISGHEPKFQRLGVNVLFVCLLIIVIGAFSGQWLAVMGKMDLANNFMFGHQGWEYTDIGRFWQLFLFVGLMLWLFLVGRALWPALQERDDTSSIVGLLFLSTIAIGLLYGAGLMWREHSHIAVVEYWRWWVGHLCVAGFF
;
A
#
# COMPACT_ATOMS: atom_id res chain seq x y z
N MET A 1 -18.51 -32.36 24.77
CA MET A 1 -18.66 -31.01 24.17
C MET A 1 -19.24 -31.21 22.80
N ASP A 2 -20.27 -30.46 22.43
CA ASP A 2 -20.82 -30.46 21.08
C ASP A 2 -19.74 -30.07 20.04
N THR A 3 -19.80 -30.64 18.83
CA THR A 3 -18.83 -30.42 17.74
C THR A 3 -18.75 -28.94 17.40
N THR A 4 -19.90 -28.27 17.28
CA THR A 4 -20.01 -26.83 17.03
C THR A 4 -19.26 -26.03 18.09
N ARG A 5 -19.48 -26.34 19.38
CA ARG A 5 -18.78 -25.67 20.48
C ARG A 5 -17.26 -25.86 20.42
N ARG A 6 -16.78 -27.05 20.02
CA ARG A 6 -15.34 -27.31 19.85
C ARG A 6 -14.75 -26.47 18.71
N LEU A 7 -15.45 -26.37 17.58
CA LEU A 7 -15.02 -25.56 16.44
C LEU A 7 -14.97 -24.07 16.79
N TRP A 8 -15.98 -23.55 17.49
CA TRP A 8 -15.98 -22.16 17.95
C TRP A 8 -14.85 -21.83 18.92
N LEU A 9 -14.54 -22.73 19.86
CA LEU A 9 -13.38 -22.54 20.75
C LEU A 9 -12.06 -22.61 19.98
N GLY A 10 -11.96 -23.51 18.99
CA GLY A 10 -10.80 -23.59 18.10
C GLY A 10 -10.60 -22.30 17.30
N LEU A 11 -11.67 -21.77 16.71
CA LEU A 11 -11.65 -20.49 16.00
C LEU A 11 -11.27 -19.34 16.93
N GLY A 12 -11.86 -19.26 18.12
CA GLY A 12 -11.53 -18.21 19.09
C GLY A 12 -10.07 -18.25 19.53
N ALA A 13 -9.54 -19.44 19.82
CA ALA A 13 -8.13 -19.62 20.17
C ALA A 13 -7.19 -19.24 19.01
N LEU A 14 -7.54 -19.63 17.78
CA LEU A 14 -6.79 -19.28 16.57
C LEU A 14 -6.71 -17.76 16.39
N LEU A 15 -7.86 -17.08 16.45
CA LEU A 15 -7.93 -15.62 16.30
C LEU A 15 -7.15 -14.90 17.41
N LEU A 16 -7.29 -15.31 18.67
CA LEU A 16 -6.54 -14.70 19.77
C LEU A 16 -5.03 -14.86 19.59
N ALA A 17 -4.56 -16.05 19.20
CA ALA A 17 -3.15 -16.30 18.98
C ALA A 17 -2.62 -15.51 17.77
N SER A 18 -3.32 -15.52 16.63
CA SER A 18 -2.87 -14.86 15.40
C SER A 18 -2.84 -13.34 15.55
N PHE A 19 -3.90 -12.73 16.10
CA PHE A 19 -3.93 -11.30 16.38
C PHE A 19 -2.95 -10.90 17.49
N GLY A 20 -2.72 -11.77 18.47
CA GLY A 20 -1.70 -11.57 19.50
C GLY A 20 -0.29 -11.44 18.90
N VAL A 21 0.08 -12.37 18.00
CA VAL A 21 1.36 -12.30 17.28
C VAL A 21 1.44 -11.07 16.38
N LEU A 22 0.37 -10.76 15.63
CA LEU A 22 0.32 -9.62 14.72
C LEU A 22 0.54 -8.29 15.44
N LEU A 23 -0.16 -8.07 16.56
CA LEU A 23 -0.03 -6.85 17.37
C LEU A 23 1.34 -6.76 18.06
N PHE A 24 1.87 -7.90 18.54
CA PHE A 24 3.21 -7.96 19.12
C PHE A 24 4.29 -7.57 18.09
N MET A 25 4.23 -8.14 16.89
CA MET A 25 5.15 -7.78 15.80
C MET A 25 4.98 -6.32 15.36
N GLY A 26 3.74 -5.79 15.34
CA GLY A 26 3.48 -4.37 15.08
C GLY A 26 4.14 -3.43 16.10
N SER A 27 4.14 -3.80 17.38
CA SER A 27 4.88 -3.06 18.41
C SER A 27 6.39 -3.06 18.15
N GLU A 28 6.95 -4.19 17.72
CA GLU A 28 8.38 -4.27 17.40
C GLU A 28 8.75 -3.46 16.16
N ILE A 29 7.90 -3.44 15.12
CA ILE A 29 8.09 -2.57 13.94
C ILE A 29 8.16 -1.11 14.36
N HIS A 30 7.31 -0.67 15.29
CA HIS A 30 7.30 0.71 15.75
C HIS A 30 8.59 1.09 16.50
N ARG A 31 9.10 0.18 17.35
CA ARG A 31 10.32 0.40 18.14
C ARG A 31 11.60 0.31 17.31
N GLN A 32 11.59 -0.54 16.29
CA GLN A 32 12.77 -0.85 15.48
C GLN A 32 12.75 -0.18 14.09
N ALA A 33 11.86 0.78 13.86
CA ALA A 33 11.83 1.57 12.64
C ALA A 33 13.14 2.35 12.45
N PRO A 34 13.56 2.63 11.19
CA PRO A 34 14.66 3.56 10.95
C PRO A 34 14.32 4.93 11.56
N PRO A 35 15.29 5.61 12.21
CA PRO A 35 15.03 6.91 12.82
C PRO A 35 14.78 7.99 11.75
N MET A 36 13.92 8.96 12.11
CA MET A 36 13.75 10.19 11.35
C MET A 36 14.63 11.27 11.99
N PRO A 37 15.69 11.76 11.32
CA PRO A 37 16.60 12.73 11.91
C PRO A 37 15.97 14.12 12.03
N GLU A 38 16.36 14.87 13.06
CA GLU A 38 16.11 16.31 13.16
C GLU A 38 16.94 17.10 12.13
N ALA A 39 18.18 16.66 11.91
CA ALA A 39 19.05 17.21 10.88
C ALA A 39 20.03 16.17 10.31
N VAL A 40 20.36 16.34 9.03
CA VAL A 40 21.45 15.67 8.34
C VAL A 40 22.55 16.68 8.16
N VAL A 41 23.73 16.41 8.72
CA VAL A 41 24.83 17.37 8.79
C VAL A 41 26.11 16.80 8.20
N THR A 42 26.97 17.66 7.64
CA THR A 42 28.32 17.27 7.26
C THR A 42 29.20 17.09 8.50
N THR A 43 30.37 16.45 8.36
CA THR A 43 31.40 16.39 9.41
C THR A 43 31.89 17.77 9.86
N HIS A 44 31.70 18.81 9.05
CA HIS A 44 32.03 20.20 9.36
C HIS A 44 30.90 20.95 10.08
N GLY A 45 29.72 20.35 10.20
CA GLY A 45 28.54 20.93 10.86
C GLY A 45 27.57 21.64 9.93
N ASP A 46 27.78 21.61 8.61
CA ASP A 46 26.85 22.21 7.65
C ASP A 46 25.57 21.36 7.57
N THR A 47 24.40 22.00 7.66
CA THR A 47 23.11 21.30 7.56
C THR A 47 22.75 21.10 6.09
N LEU A 48 22.54 19.85 5.69
CA LEU A 48 22.12 19.46 4.34
C LEU A 48 20.60 19.37 4.24
N PHE A 49 19.99 18.64 5.17
CA PHE A 49 18.54 18.45 5.26
C PHE A 49 18.08 18.58 6.70
N THR A 50 16.88 19.09 6.88
CA THR A 50 16.16 19.09 8.17
C THR A 50 15.04 18.04 8.16
N ARG A 51 14.51 17.71 9.34
CA ARG A 51 13.28 16.90 9.45
C ARG A 51 12.14 17.46 8.60
N THR A 52 11.97 18.77 8.63
CA THR A 52 10.93 19.49 7.87
C THR A 52 11.11 19.27 6.37
N ASP A 53 12.34 19.27 5.87
CA ASP A 53 12.62 19.00 4.44
C ASP A 53 12.20 17.58 4.06
N ILE A 54 12.55 16.59 4.88
CA ILE A 54 12.22 15.18 4.64
C ILE A 54 10.70 14.95 4.71
N GLU A 55 10.03 15.53 5.71
CA GLU A 55 8.58 15.38 5.87
C GLU A 55 7.79 16.12 4.77
N ASN A 56 8.21 17.32 4.37
CA ASN A 56 7.60 18.01 3.24
C ASN A 56 7.90 17.33 1.91
N GLY A 57 9.11 16.79 1.74
CA GLY A 57 9.47 15.95 0.60
C GLY A 57 8.53 14.75 0.44
N ARG A 58 8.16 14.12 1.55
CA ARG A 58 7.14 13.06 1.53
C ARG A 58 5.77 13.59 1.09
N ARG A 59 5.36 14.77 1.55
CA ARG A 59 4.06 15.36 1.16
C ARG A 59 4.02 15.68 -0.33
N VAL A 60 5.13 16.17 -0.89
CA VAL A 60 5.31 16.37 -2.34
C VAL A 60 5.19 15.03 -3.07
N TRP A 61 5.94 14.00 -2.62
CA TRP A 61 5.86 12.65 -3.17
C TRP A 61 4.42 12.12 -3.17
N GLN A 62 3.68 12.30 -2.08
CA GLN A 62 2.27 11.88 -1.98
C GLN A 62 1.37 12.64 -2.97
N SER A 63 1.59 13.95 -3.16
CA SER A 63 0.75 14.78 -4.04
C SER A 63 0.87 14.42 -5.52
N ILE A 64 2.01 13.88 -5.96
CA ILE A 64 2.23 13.46 -7.35
C ILE A 64 1.75 12.03 -7.63
N GLY A 65 1.13 11.38 -6.65
CA GLY A 65 0.61 10.01 -6.73
C GLY A 65 1.34 9.00 -5.84
N GLY A 66 2.47 9.38 -5.24
CA GLY A 66 3.26 8.51 -4.35
C GLY A 66 3.63 7.18 -4.98
N MET A 67 3.16 6.08 -4.39
CA MET A 67 3.33 4.70 -4.87
C MET A 67 2.70 4.42 -6.24
N GLN A 68 1.93 5.35 -6.79
CA GLN A 68 1.28 5.17 -8.08
C GLN A 68 2.19 5.55 -9.25
N LEU A 69 3.27 6.30 -9.00
CA LEU A 69 4.22 6.70 -10.02
C LEU A 69 5.41 5.73 -10.12
N GLY A 70 6.08 5.47 -8.99
CA GLY A 70 7.15 4.47 -8.85
C GLY A 70 7.02 3.76 -7.51
N SER A 71 8.11 3.22 -6.97
CA SER A 71 8.09 2.56 -5.67
C SER A 71 9.06 3.17 -4.65
N ILE A 72 8.72 2.97 -3.37
CA ILE A 72 9.61 3.21 -2.23
C ILE A 72 9.64 1.91 -1.44
N TRP A 73 10.84 1.44 -1.10
CA TRP A 73 11.02 0.17 -0.38
C TRP A 73 10.35 -1.03 -1.06
N GLY A 74 10.28 -1.02 -2.40
CA GLY A 74 9.72 -2.08 -3.22
C GLY A 74 8.20 -2.09 -3.33
N HIS A 75 7.49 -1.19 -2.63
CA HIS A 75 6.04 -1.05 -2.75
C HIS A 75 5.69 0.12 -3.68
N GLY A 76 4.91 -0.17 -4.74
CA GLY A 76 4.39 0.82 -5.65
C GLY A 76 4.31 0.35 -7.10
N ALA A 77 4.30 1.31 -8.01
CA ALA A 77 4.28 1.10 -9.44
C ALA A 77 5.63 0.59 -9.96
N LEU A 78 5.59 -0.04 -11.14
CA LEU A 78 6.74 -0.78 -11.70
C LEU A 78 7.30 -0.15 -12.98
N VAL A 79 6.77 1.01 -13.42
CA VAL A 79 7.20 1.67 -14.66
C VAL A 79 8.34 2.64 -14.36
N ALA A 80 8.09 3.64 -13.51
CA ALA A 80 9.17 4.40 -12.91
C ALA A 80 9.94 3.52 -11.91
N PRO A 81 11.22 3.81 -11.65
CA PRO A 81 12.05 2.97 -10.79
C PRO A 81 11.60 2.98 -9.33
N ASP A 82 12.20 2.08 -8.55
CA ASP A 82 12.20 2.26 -7.10
C ASP A 82 13.14 3.40 -6.73
N TRP A 83 12.60 4.47 -6.14
CA TRP A 83 13.39 5.67 -5.86
C TRP A 83 14.43 5.44 -4.77
N SER A 84 14.17 4.54 -3.81
CA SER A 84 15.15 4.19 -2.78
C SER A 84 16.35 3.45 -3.38
N ALA A 85 16.08 2.51 -4.29
CA ALA A 85 17.12 1.73 -4.97
C ALA A 85 17.88 2.55 -6.02
N ASP A 86 17.17 3.35 -6.83
CA ASP A 86 17.79 4.21 -7.86
C ASP A 86 18.65 5.30 -7.23
N TRP A 87 18.19 5.96 -6.15
CA TRP A 87 19.01 6.90 -5.40
C TRP A 87 20.25 6.23 -4.83
N LEU A 88 20.08 5.07 -4.19
CA LEU A 88 21.20 4.32 -3.61
C LEU A 88 22.27 4.01 -4.66
N HIS A 89 21.86 3.47 -5.81
CA HIS A 89 22.77 3.11 -6.87
C HIS A 89 23.53 4.34 -7.40
N ARG A 90 22.81 5.41 -7.73
CA ARG A 90 23.40 6.67 -8.21
C ARG A 90 24.32 7.33 -7.18
N GLU A 91 23.97 7.26 -5.89
CA GLU A 91 24.82 7.77 -4.81
C GLU A 91 26.12 6.98 -4.73
N ALA A 92 26.06 5.65 -4.81
CA ALA A 92 27.24 4.79 -4.81
C ALA A 92 28.14 5.04 -6.04
N GLU A 93 27.58 5.11 -7.24
CA GLU A 93 28.33 5.42 -8.47
C GLU A 93 28.97 6.81 -8.41
N ALA A 94 28.22 7.84 -7.98
CA ALA A 94 28.75 9.19 -7.84
C ALA A 94 29.91 9.26 -6.83
N MET A 95 29.82 8.53 -5.71
CA MET A 95 30.93 8.44 -4.75
C MET A 95 32.17 7.76 -5.35
N LEU A 96 31.99 6.70 -6.14
CA LEU A 96 33.09 5.99 -6.79
C LEU A 96 33.78 6.87 -7.84
N ASP A 97 33.02 7.61 -8.64
CA ASP A 97 33.55 8.55 -9.63
C ASP A 97 34.28 9.72 -8.96
N LEU A 98 33.74 10.27 -7.86
CA LEU A 98 34.43 11.30 -7.09
C LEU A 98 35.75 10.79 -6.50
N LEU A 99 35.78 9.55 -5.99
CA LEU A 99 37.01 8.92 -5.50
C LEU A 99 38.03 8.66 -6.63
N ALA A 100 37.58 8.28 -7.81
CA ALA A 100 38.45 8.09 -8.97
C ALA A 100 39.06 9.43 -9.42
N ARG A 101 38.24 10.49 -9.50
CA ARG A 101 38.68 11.84 -9.86
C ARG A 101 39.67 12.43 -8.87
N ASP A 102 39.51 12.16 -7.57
CA ASP A 102 40.47 12.55 -6.52
C ASP A 102 41.87 11.93 -6.74
N GLN A 103 41.92 10.76 -7.40
CA GLN A 103 43.18 10.09 -7.80
C GLN A 103 43.66 10.48 -9.21
N GLY A 104 42.99 11.40 -9.90
CA GLY A 104 43.28 11.76 -11.30
C GLY A 104 43.00 10.64 -12.30
N LEU A 105 42.11 9.70 -11.95
CA LEU A 105 41.70 8.57 -12.77
C LEU A 105 40.44 8.91 -13.58
N PRO A 106 40.19 8.19 -14.70
CA PRO A 106 38.91 8.28 -15.42
C PRO A 106 37.76 7.69 -14.58
N ASP A 107 36.52 7.77 -15.09
CA ASP A 107 35.32 7.30 -14.37
C ASP A 107 35.44 5.83 -13.93
N HIS A 108 34.84 5.49 -12.80
CA HIS A 108 35.02 4.20 -12.12
C HIS A 108 34.76 3.00 -13.04
N ALA A 109 33.72 3.08 -13.87
CA ALA A 109 33.33 2.03 -14.81
C ALA A 109 34.42 1.69 -15.84
N SER A 110 35.35 2.60 -16.12
CA SER A 110 36.44 2.42 -17.09
C SER A 110 37.74 1.85 -16.49
N LEU A 111 37.81 1.74 -15.16
CA LEU A 111 39.00 1.27 -14.44
C LEU A 111 39.12 -0.26 -14.50
N ASP A 112 40.32 -0.79 -14.24
CA ASP A 112 40.50 -2.23 -14.09
C ASP A 112 39.81 -2.77 -12.82
N ALA A 113 39.55 -4.08 -12.81
CA ALA A 113 38.81 -4.71 -11.72
C ALA A 113 39.48 -4.56 -10.34
N ALA A 114 40.82 -4.46 -10.30
CA ALA A 114 41.56 -4.28 -9.05
C ALA A 114 41.31 -2.89 -8.47
N LYS A 115 41.40 -1.85 -9.31
CA LYS A 115 41.15 -0.47 -8.91
C LYS A 115 39.67 -0.23 -8.60
N GLN A 116 38.75 -0.82 -9.36
CA GLN A 116 37.31 -0.80 -9.02
C GLN A 116 37.06 -1.38 -7.63
N ALA A 117 37.61 -2.56 -7.33
CA ALA A 117 37.48 -3.19 -6.02
C ALA A 117 38.09 -2.37 -4.89
N GLU A 118 39.23 -1.70 -5.13
CA GLU A 118 39.87 -0.78 -4.18
C GLU A 118 38.94 0.39 -3.82
N LEU A 119 38.39 1.07 -4.83
CA LEU A 119 37.49 2.21 -4.62
C LEU A 119 36.18 1.77 -3.95
N GLN A 120 35.63 0.63 -4.35
CA GLN A 120 34.44 0.05 -3.74
C GLN A 120 34.66 -0.30 -2.26
N ALA A 121 35.82 -0.87 -1.92
CA ALA A 121 36.17 -1.18 -0.53
C ALA A 121 36.29 0.09 0.34
N ARG A 122 36.73 1.21 -0.24
CA ARG A 122 36.79 2.51 0.44
C ARG A 122 35.41 3.16 0.59
N MET A 123 34.56 3.07 -0.42
CA MET A 123 33.21 3.67 -0.41
C MET A 123 32.24 2.90 0.51
N ARG A 124 32.32 1.56 0.57
CA ARG A 124 31.31 0.76 1.28
C ARG A 124 31.10 1.15 2.75
N PRO A 125 32.13 1.37 3.58
CA PRO A 125 31.95 1.83 4.95
C PRO A 125 31.23 3.17 5.07
N GLU A 126 31.39 4.09 4.12
CA GLU A 126 30.73 5.41 4.12
C GLU A 126 29.20 5.32 3.97
N LEU A 127 28.71 4.27 3.31
CA LEU A 127 27.28 4.03 3.08
C LEU A 127 26.66 3.10 4.12
N ARG A 128 27.42 2.11 4.61
CA ARG A 128 26.93 1.09 5.56
C ARG A 128 27.02 1.52 7.02
N ASN A 129 28.08 2.23 7.41
CA ASN A 129 28.26 2.61 8.80
C ASN A 129 27.15 3.58 9.21
N ASN A 130 26.44 3.22 10.27
CA ASN A 130 25.35 4.03 10.76
C ASN A 130 25.87 5.19 11.62
N THR A 131 25.72 6.40 11.10
CA THR A 131 26.15 7.66 11.74
C THR A 131 25.01 8.37 12.48
N TRP A 132 23.92 7.65 12.77
CA TRP A 132 22.84 8.14 13.62
C TRP A 132 23.32 8.36 15.06
N ASP A 133 23.18 9.59 15.54
CA ASP A 133 23.40 9.96 16.94
C ASP A 133 22.04 10.18 17.60
N GLU A 134 21.63 9.24 18.46
CA GLU A 134 20.34 9.30 19.17
C GLU A 134 20.25 10.51 20.13
N ALA A 135 21.36 10.93 20.73
CA ALA A 135 21.36 12.03 21.69
C ALA A 135 21.19 13.39 21.00
N ARG A 136 21.78 13.54 19.81
CA ARG A 136 21.66 14.77 19.00
C ARG A 136 20.48 14.75 18.04
N GLY A 137 19.94 13.57 17.73
CA GLY A 137 18.91 13.41 16.72
C GLY A 137 19.44 13.67 15.29
N THR A 138 20.72 13.43 15.04
CA THR A 138 21.38 13.80 13.77
C THR A 138 22.00 12.62 13.05
N ILE A 139 22.02 12.68 11.72
CA ILE A 139 22.85 11.80 10.89
C ILE A 139 24.02 12.62 10.36
N THR A 140 25.25 12.17 10.57
CA THR A 140 26.44 12.82 10.03
C THR A 140 26.90 12.16 8.73
N VAL A 141 27.14 12.93 7.68
CA VAL A 141 27.68 12.44 6.40
C VAL A 141 29.04 13.06 6.11
N SER A 142 29.90 12.30 5.42
CA SER A 142 31.21 12.80 5.00
C SER A 142 31.08 13.83 3.86
N PRO A 143 32.12 14.68 3.64
CA PRO A 143 32.12 15.61 2.51
C PRO A 143 32.02 14.90 1.16
N LEU A 144 32.61 13.71 1.03
CA LEU A 144 32.49 12.85 -0.15
C LEU A 144 31.04 12.47 -0.42
N ARG A 145 30.35 11.94 0.61
CA ARG A 145 28.94 11.55 0.47
C ARG A 145 28.05 12.76 0.23
N ALA A 146 28.29 13.89 0.89
CA ALA A 146 27.55 15.14 0.66
C ALA A 146 27.66 15.63 -0.79
N ALA A 147 28.86 15.55 -1.40
CA ALA A 147 29.06 15.90 -2.81
C ALA A 147 28.33 14.93 -3.76
N ALA A 148 28.35 13.62 -3.45
CA ALA A 148 27.57 12.63 -4.20
C ALA A 148 26.05 12.89 -4.08
N MET A 149 25.55 13.16 -2.87
CA MET A 149 24.15 13.54 -2.63
C MET A 149 23.73 14.75 -3.46
N SER A 150 24.58 15.78 -3.57
CA SER A 150 24.29 16.96 -4.41
C SER A 150 24.22 16.61 -5.89
N THR A 151 25.07 15.70 -6.37
CA THR A 151 25.07 15.22 -7.76
C THR A 151 23.77 14.47 -8.08
N VAL A 152 23.34 13.59 -7.16
CA VAL A 152 22.09 12.82 -7.32
C VAL A 152 20.86 13.71 -7.17
N ALA A 153 20.87 14.67 -6.24
CA ALA A 153 19.78 15.64 -6.09
C ALA A 153 19.53 16.43 -7.38
N ALA A 154 20.59 16.87 -8.07
CA ALA A 154 20.47 17.58 -9.35
C ALA A 154 19.79 16.73 -10.44
N HIS A 155 20.05 15.41 -10.46
CA HIS A 155 19.36 14.49 -11.36
C HIS A 155 17.85 14.45 -11.09
N TYR A 156 17.44 14.32 -9.83
CA TYR A 156 16.01 14.28 -9.48
C TYR A 156 15.32 15.64 -9.69
N GLU A 157 16.00 16.74 -9.40
CA GLU A 157 15.50 18.09 -9.68
C GLU A 157 15.26 18.30 -11.18
N SER A 158 16.16 17.79 -12.04
CA SER A 158 15.95 17.76 -13.49
C SER A 158 14.77 16.85 -13.86
N LEU A 159 14.78 15.59 -13.38
CA LEU A 159 13.79 14.56 -13.73
C LEU A 159 12.35 14.97 -13.40
N PHE A 160 12.10 15.57 -12.24
CA PHE A 160 10.75 15.99 -11.81
C PHE A 160 10.32 17.36 -12.38
N SER A 161 11.16 18.01 -13.19
CA SER A 161 10.89 19.32 -13.81
C SER A 161 10.47 19.19 -15.29
N ASN A 162 10.80 20.20 -16.09
CA ASN A 162 10.64 20.25 -17.56
C ASN A 162 11.99 20.28 -18.30
N ASP A 163 13.07 19.88 -17.63
CA ASP A 163 14.41 19.93 -18.22
C ASP A 163 14.50 18.99 -19.43
N PRO A 164 14.84 19.49 -20.64
CA PRO A 164 15.00 18.67 -21.83
C PRO A 164 16.02 17.53 -21.67
N ALA A 165 17.01 17.68 -20.78
CA ALA A 165 18.04 16.66 -20.57
C ALA A 165 17.48 15.34 -20.00
N THR A 166 16.29 15.37 -19.39
CA THR A 166 15.63 14.20 -18.79
C THR A 166 14.28 13.89 -19.43
N ALA A 167 13.97 14.46 -20.59
CA ALA A 167 12.71 14.24 -21.31
C ALA A 167 12.52 12.76 -21.69
N ASP A 168 13.51 12.15 -22.34
CA ASP A 168 13.45 10.74 -22.75
C ASP A 168 13.25 9.79 -21.55
N LEU A 169 13.84 10.13 -20.39
CA LEU A 169 13.66 9.39 -19.14
C LEU A 169 12.24 9.56 -18.58
N ARG A 170 11.67 10.76 -18.61
CA ARG A 170 10.28 10.98 -18.20
C ARG A 170 9.30 10.19 -19.07
N GLU A 171 9.53 10.15 -20.38
CA GLU A 171 8.74 9.32 -21.30
C GLU A 171 8.84 7.84 -20.94
N THR A 172 10.06 7.34 -20.76
CA THR A 172 10.32 5.94 -20.35
C THR A 172 9.66 5.58 -19.02
N TYR A 173 9.64 6.52 -18.06
CA TYR A 173 9.04 6.33 -16.74
C TYR A 173 7.54 6.63 -16.71
N ALA A 174 6.92 6.95 -17.85
CA ALA A 174 5.53 7.41 -17.95
C ALA A 174 5.21 8.58 -17.00
N MET A 175 6.20 9.43 -16.74
CA MET A 175 6.05 10.62 -15.91
C MET A 175 5.50 11.75 -16.75
N ARG A 176 4.58 12.55 -16.20
CA ARG A 176 4.19 13.81 -16.83
C ARG A 176 5.36 14.78 -16.79
N ASP A 177 5.47 15.61 -17.81
CA ASP A 177 6.27 16.83 -17.72
C ASP A 177 5.79 17.72 -16.55
N ASN A 178 6.73 18.41 -15.92
CA ASN A 178 6.49 19.30 -14.79
C ASN A 178 5.74 18.60 -13.65
N THR A 179 6.12 17.36 -13.34
CA THR A 179 5.50 16.57 -12.27
C THR A 179 5.56 17.32 -10.94
N VAL A 180 6.67 17.98 -10.64
CA VAL A 180 6.79 18.91 -9.50
C VAL A 180 7.29 20.26 -10.01
N GLY A 181 6.39 21.25 -10.12
CA GLY A 181 6.73 22.54 -10.74
C GLY A 181 7.62 23.46 -9.90
N ASP A 182 7.43 23.46 -8.58
CA ASP A 182 8.18 24.30 -7.65
C ASP A 182 9.57 23.71 -7.33
N MET A 183 10.60 24.54 -7.36
CA MET A 183 11.99 24.11 -7.15
C MET A 183 12.26 23.67 -5.71
N GLU A 184 11.69 24.37 -4.73
CA GLU A 184 11.90 24.04 -3.32
C GLU A 184 11.24 22.70 -2.97
N ASN A 185 10.06 22.43 -3.53
CA ASN A 185 9.42 21.12 -3.44
C ASN A 185 10.27 19.99 -4.08
N ARG A 186 10.97 20.25 -5.19
CA ARG A 186 11.89 19.27 -5.79
C ARG A 186 13.10 19.01 -4.89
N ARG A 187 13.69 20.05 -4.29
CA ARG A 187 14.78 19.91 -3.31
C ARG A 187 14.34 19.06 -2.11
N GLN A 188 13.17 19.35 -1.56
CA GLN A 188 12.61 18.62 -0.42
C GLN A 188 12.29 17.16 -0.80
N LEU A 189 11.76 16.92 -2.00
CA LEU A 189 11.54 15.56 -2.51
C LEU A 189 12.84 14.74 -2.53
N SER A 190 13.95 15.32 -2.97
CA SER A 190 15.28 14.69 -2.92
C SER A 190 15.69 14.33 -1.49
N ALA A 191 15.40 15.20 -0.50
CA ALA A 191 15.67 14.90 0.92
C ALA A 191 14.91 13.66 1.41
N PHE A 192 13.64 13.53 1.01
CA PHE A 192 12.83 12.35 1.32
C PHE A 192 13.37 11.09 0.67
N ILE A 193 13.64 11.12 -0.64
CA ILE A 193 14.16 9.97 -1.38
C ILE A 193 15.51 9.53 -0.79
N TRP A 194 16.41 10.48 -0.51
CA TRP A 194 17.68 10.21 0.16
C TRP A 194 17.49 9.49 1.50
N TRP A 195 16.57 9.95 2.35
CA TRP A 195 16.32 9.30 3.64
C TRP A 195 15.81 7.87 3.47
N THR A 196 14.95 7.63 2.48
CA THR A 196 14.48 6.27 2.18
C THR A 196 15.63 5.38 1.72
N ALA A 197 16.57 5.88 0.91
CA ALA A 197 17.76 5.16 0.46
C ALA A 197 18.75 4.92 1.60
N TRP A 198 18.99 5.92 2.46
CA TRP A 198 19.83 5.79 3.65
C TRP A 198 19.37 4.63 4.56
N ALA A 199 18.06 4.51 4.79
CA ALA A 199 17.50 3.42 5.58
C ALA A 199 17.77 2.03 4.96
N THR A 200 17.98 1.96 3.64
CA THR A 200 18.23 0.70 2.95
C THR A 200 19.66 0.17 3.07
N THR A 201 20.61 1.03 3.46
CA THR A 201 22.03 0.66 3.57
C THR A 201 22.62 0.80 4.95
N ALA A 202 22.14 1.76 5.76
CA ALA A 202 22.66 1.97 7.09
C ALA A 202 22.41 0.75 7.98
N GLU A 203 23.47 0.17 8.52
CA GLU A 203 23.40 -1.00 9.39
C GLU A 203 22.67 -0.67 10.69
N ARG A 204 21.85 -1.60 11.19
CA ARG A 204 21.20 -1.42 12.50
C ARG A 204 22.26 -1.37 13.61
N PRO A 205 22.05 -0.58 14.67
CA PRO A 205 22.96 -0.58 15.82
C PRO A 205 23.22 -1.99 16.35
N GLY A 206 24.49 -2.39 16.41
CA GLY A 206 24.90 -3.72 16.88
C GLY A 206 24.64 -4.88 15.91
N SER A 207 24.36 -4.60 14.63
CA SER A 207 24.09 -5.62 13.61
C SER A 207 24.84 -5.33 12.31
N SER A 208 24.89 -6.30 11.41
CA SER A 208 25.48 -6.19 10.06
C SER A 208 24.44 -6.14 8.94
N ILE A 209 23.16 -6.01 9.29
CA ILE A 209 22.04 -5.87 8.35
C ILE A 209 21.52 -4.44 8.37
N SER A 210 21.06 -3.93 7.23
CA SER A 210 20.42 -2.61 7.16
C SER A 210 19.03 -2.59 7.83
N TYR A 211 18.43 -1.40 7.98
CA TYR A 211 17.08 -1.28 8.55
C TYR A 211 16.02 -2.07 7.76
N THR A 212 16.24 -2.26 6.46
CA THR A 212 15.37 -2.99 5.52
C THR A 212 15.84 -4.42 5.24
N GLN A 213 16.63 -5.04 6.13
CA GLN A 213 17.11 -6.42 5.97
C GLN A 213 17.97 -6.62 4.70
N ASN A 214 18.85 -5.66 4.38
CA ASN A 214 19.70 -5.63 3.19
C ASN A 214 18.95 -5.59 1.85
N TRP A 215 17.67 -5.19 1.85
CA TRP A 215 17.00 -4.75 0.62
C TRP A 215 17.37 -3.29 0.33
N PRO A 216 17.55 -2.84 -0.93
CA PRO A 216 17.48 -3.63 -2.18
C PRO A 216 18.80 -4.37 -2.43
N TYR A 217 18.78 -5.33 -3.37
CA TYR A 217 20.01 -5.98 -3.83
C TYR A 217 20.91 -4.95 -4.52
N GLU A 218 22.08 -4.71 -3.93
CA GLU A 218 23.07 -3.74 -4.44
C GLU A 218 24.48 -4.23 -4.07
N PRO A 219 25.18 -4.93 -5.00
CA PRO A 219 26.53 -5.44 -4.77
C PRO A 219 27.55 -4.36 -4.44
N LEU A 220 27.41 -3.13 -4.96
CA LEU A 220 28.35 -2.05 -4.70
C LEU A 220 28.49 -1.80 -3.20
N VAL A 221 27.36 -1.76 -2.49
CA VAL A 221 27.29 -1.52 -1.04
C VAL A 221 27.21 -2.81 -0.21
N GLY A 222 27.31 -3.97 -0.85
CA GLY A 222 27.28 -5.28 -0.18
C GLY A 222 25.89 -5.71 0.30
N ASN A 223 24.82 -5.10 -0.19
CA ASN A 223 23.47 -5.53 0.11
C ASN A 223 23.18 -6.87 -0.57
N THR A 224 23.11 -7.92 0.23
CA THR A 224 22.83 -9.30 -0.18
C THR A 224 21.87 -9.94 0.81
N SER A 225 21.15 -10.97 0.35
CA SER A 225 20.19 -11.70 1.17
C SER A 225 20.83 -12.22 2.46
N THR A 226 20.17 -11.95 3.59
CA THR A 226 20.69 -12.35 4.90
C THR A 226 20.61 -13.88 5.10
N PRO A 227 21.49 -14.48 5.93
CA PRO A 227 21.39 -15.90 6.27
C PRO A 227 20.02 -16.28 6.85
N SER A 228 19.41 -15.38 7.64
CA SER A 228 18.08 -15.57 8.23
C SER A 228 17.00 -15.71 7.15
N SER A 229 17.05 -14.87 6.10
CA SER A 229 16.09 -14.92 5.00
C SER A 229 16.12 -16.28 4.27
N PHE A 230 17.30 -16.86 4.06
CA PHE A 230 17.42 -18.19 3.45
C PHE A 230 16.83 -19.30 4.33
N ILE A 231 17.13 -19.28 5.63
CA ILE A 231 16.64 -20.29 6.58
C ILE A 231 15.10 -20.26 6.66
N TRP A 232 14.50 -19.08 6.80
CA TRP A 232 13.04 -18.95 6.88
C TRP A 232 12.32 -19.29 5.57
N THR A 233 12.95 -19.03 4.42
CA THR A 233 12.43 -19.47 3.12
C THR A 233 12.37 -21.00 3.02
N MET A 234 13.39 -21.70 3.53
CA MET A 234 13.36 -23.17 3.57
C MET A 234 12.27 -23.69 4.53
N PHE A 235 12.16 -23.13 5.73
CA PHE A 235 11.15 -23.55 6.70
C PHE A 235 9.72 -23.27 6.21
N SER A 236 9.47 -22.16 5.53
CA SER A 236 8.13 -21.85 5.01
C SER A 236 7.65 -22.89 4.00
N VAL A 237 8.53 -23.33 3.08
CA VAL A 237 8.22 -24.38 2.10
C VAL A 237 7.96 -25.72 2.80
N LEU A 238 8.78 -26.09 3.80
CA LEU A 238 8.58 -27.32 4.56
C LEU A 238 7.26 -27.31 5.33
N PHE A 239 6.91 -26.21 5.99
CA PHE A 239 5.64 -26.06 6.69
C PHE A 239 4.45 -26.09 5.74
N MET A 240 4.57 -25.49 4.55
CA MET A 240 3.52 -25.54 3.53
C MET A 240 3.27 -26.98 3.07
N ILE A 241 4.32 -27.74 2.72
CA ILE A 241 4.19 -29.13 2.28
C ILE A 241 3.61 -30.00 3.39
N ALA A 242 4.10 -29.84 4.63
CA ALA A 242 3.57 -30.56 5.78
C ALA A 242 2.10 -30.21 6.03
N GLY A 243 1.71 -28.94 5.94
CA GLY A 243 0.33 -28.48 6.10
C GLY A 243 -0.61 -29.06 5.05
N ILE A 244 -0.21 -29.05 3.76
CA ILE A 244 -0.98 -29.67 2.67
C ILE A 244 -1.13 -31.17 2.90
N GLY A 245 -0.06 -31.87 3.27
CA GLY A 245 -0.08 -33.30 3.55
C GLY A 245 -1.00 -33.65 4.72
N LEU A 246 -0.92 -32.90 5.82
CA LEU A 246 -1.78 -33.08 7.00
C LEU A 246 -3.25 -32.80 6.67
N LEU A 247 -3.55 -31.76 5.89
CA LEU A 247 -4.91 -31.44 5.48
C LEU A 247 -5.47 -32.54 4.55
N GLY A 248 -4.67 -33.02 3.60
CA GLY A 248 -5.03 -34.12 2.71
C GLY A 248 -5.30 -35.42 3.46
N TRP A 249 -4.45 -35.76 4.44
CA TRP A 249 -4.67 -36.91 5.32
C TRP A 249 -5.95 -36.76 6.15
N HIS A 250 -6.15 -35.59 6.78
CA HIS A 250 -7.36 -35.31 7.54
C HIS A 250 -8.61 -35.44 6.66
N TYR A 251 -8.61 -34.84 5.47
CA TYR A 251 -9.73 -34.97 4.53
C TYR A 251 -9.99 -36.45 4.18
N ALA A 252 -8.97 -37.22 3.80
CA ALA A 252 -9.14 -38.63 3.45
C ALA A 252 -9.72 -39.50 4.58
N VAL A 253 -9.42 -39.18 5.84
CA VAL A 253 -9.89 -39.95 7.01
C VAL A 253 -11.31 -39.56 7.45
N TYR A 254 -11.74 -38.31 7.21
CA TYR A 254 -13.00 -37.78 7.73
C TYR A 254 -14.06 -37.52 6.67
N HIS A 255 -13.69 -37.43 5.39
CA HIS A 255 -14.65 -37.23 4.30
C HIS A 255 -15.58 -38.45 4.16
N GLY A 256 -16.88 -38.20 3.92
CA GLY A 256 -17.89 -39.24 3.74
C GLY A 256 -18.52 -39.79 5.02
N LYS A 257 -18.23 -39.21 6.20
CA LYS A 257 -18.87 -39.60 7.48
C LYS A 257 -20.23 -38.94 7.71
N ASP A 258 -20.55 -37.88 6.97
CA ASP A 258 -21.84 -37.22 7.02
C ASP A 258 -22.80 -37.84 6.00
N ALA A 259 -24.08 -37.96 6.37
CA ALA A 259 -25.12 -38.43 5.46
C ALA A 259 -25.26 -37.48 4.27
N THR A 260 -25.42 -38.02 3.06
CA THR A 260 -25.66 -37.20 1.88
C THR A 260 -27.03 -36.52 2.01
N PRO A 261 -27.11 -35.17 1.99
CA PRO A 261 -28.39 -34.49 2.05
C PRO A 261 -29.19 -34.76 0.77
N GLU A 262 -30.48 -35.09 0.91
CA GLU A 262 -31.38 -35.19 -0.23
C GLU A 262 -31.75 -33.79 -0.74
N PRO A 263 -31.58 -33.50 -2.04
CA PRO A 263 -31.94 -32.20 -2.59
C PRO A 263 -33.46 -32.01 -2.54
N PRO A 264 -33.95 -30.79 -2.23
CA PRO A 264 -35.38 -30.50 -2.22
C PRO A 264 -35.98 -30.67 -3.62
N ALA A 265 -37.24 -31.13 -3.69
CA ALA A 265 -37.95 -31.38 -4.95
C ALA A 265 -38.25 -30.12 -5.79
N SER A 266 -38.16 -28.94 -5.18
CA SER A 266 -38.35 -27.64 -5.83
C SER A 266 -37.35 -26.64 -5.30
N ASP A 267 -36.94 -25.67 -6.12
CA ASP A 267 -36.01 -24.62 -5.72
C ASP A 267 -36.60 -23.75 -4.58
N PRO A 268 -36.03 -23.82 -3.36
CA PRO A 268 -36.52 -23.03 -2.23
C PRO A 268 -36.32 -21.53 -2.45
N LEU A 269 -35.38 -21.11 -3.31
CA LEU A 269 -35.14 -19.70 -3.61
C LEU A 269 -36.18 -19.11 -4.56
N ALA A 270 -36.81 -19.93 -5.41
CA ALA A 270 -37.87 -19.49 -6.31
C ALA A 270 -39.14 -19.03 -5.57
N ALA A 271 -39.35 -19.52 -4.34
CA ALA A 271 -40.46 -19.11 -3.49
C ALA A 271 -40.22 -17.76 -2.77
N LEU A 272 -38.98 -17.26 -2.79
CA LEU A 272 -38.59 -16.02 -2.12
C LEU A 272 -39.25 -14.83 -2.82
N LYS A 273 -40.04 -14.04 -2.08
CA LYS A 273 -40.64 -12.79 -2.59
C LYS A 273 -39.72 -11.61 -2.26
N PRO A 274 -39.07 -10.97 -3.25
CA PRO A 274 -38.11 -9.92 -2.96
C PRO A 274 -38.79 -8.72 -2.29
N THR A 275 -38.26 -8.30 -1.15
CA THR A 275 -38.74 -7.14 -0.39
C THR A 275 -38.37 -5.82 -1.11
N PRO A 276 -38.95 -4.67 -0.70
CA PRO A 276 -38.60 -3.38 -1.27
C PRO A 276 -37.11 -3.02 -1.16
N SER A 277 -36.43 -3.35 -0.06
CA SER A 277 -34.99 -3.11 0.10
C SER A 277 -34.14 -4.02 -0.78
N MET A 278 -34.51 -5.30 -0.93
CA MET A 278 -33.84 -6.23 -1.83
C MET A 278 -33.92 -5.75 -3.28
N LYS A 279 -35.09 -5.28 -3.73
CA LYS A 279 -35.23 -4.69 -5.08
C LYS A 279 -34.37 -3.44 -5.25
N ALA A 280 -34.16 -2.67 -4.17
CA ALA A 280 -33.33 -1.48 -4.20
C ALA A 280 -31.82 -1.77 -4.29
N THR A 281 -31.35 -3.01 -4.08
CA THR A 281 -29.94 -3.37 -4.29
C THR A 281 -29.60 -3.53 -5.77
N ALA A 282 -30.59 -3.68 -6.67
CA ALA A 282 -30.36 -3.82 -8.11
C ALA A 282 -29.46 -2.71 -8.69
N LYS A 283 -29.64 -1.45 -8.25
CA LYS A 283 -28.80 -0.32 -8.67
C LYS A 283 -27.34 -0.42 -8.21
N TYR A 284 -27.06 -1.13 -7.11
CA TYR A 284 -25.68 -1.39 -6.71
C TYR A 284 -25.00 -2.26 -7.76
N PHE A 285 -25.65 -3.34 -8.20
CA PHE A 285 -25.07 -4.24 -9.21
C PHE A 285 -24.93 -3.58 -10.59
N TRP A 286 -25.86 -2.70 -10.99
CA TRP A 286 -25.66 -1.88 -12.19
C TRP A 286 -24.43 -0.99 -12.10
N VAL A 287 -24.23 -0.33 -10.96
CA VAL A 287 -23.02 0.50 -10.72
C VAL A 287 -21.77 -0.37 -10.65
N VAL A 288 -21.82 -1.54 -10.03
CA VAL A 288 -20.69 -2.49 -10.01
C VAL A 288 -20.21 -2.81 -11.42
N ILE A 289 -21.14 -3.15 -12.34
CA ILE A 289 -20.80 -3.44 -13.74
C ILE A 289 -20.19 -2.20 -14.40
N ALA A 290 -20.76 -1.02 -14.18
CA ALA A 290 -20.22 0.22 -14.75
C ALA A 290 -18.79 0.51 -14.23
N LEU A 291 -18.55 0.41 -12.93
CA LEU A 291 -17.23 0.62 -12.32
C LEU A 291 -16.22 -0.43 -12.80
N PHE A 292 -16.65 -1.68 -12.96
CA PHE A 292 -15.81 -2.75 -13.51
C PHE A 292 -15.36 -2.44 -14.95
N LEU A 293 -16.28 -2.01 -15.81
CA LEU A 293 -15.94 -1.62 -17.19
C LEU A 293 -15.02 -0.40 -17.25
N VAL A 294 -15.25 0.61 -16.41
CA VAL A 294 -14.36 1.78 -16.30
C VAL A 294 -12.98 1.36 -15.79
N GLN A 295 -12.92 0.42 -14.84
CA GLN A 295 -11.66 -0.10 -14.30
C GLN A 295 -10.85 -0.85 -15.37
N ILE A 296 -11.50 -1.65 -16.22
CA ILE A 296 -10.86 -2.31 -17.37
C ILE A 296 -10.29 -1.26 -18.33
N LEU A 297 -11.08 -0.23 -18.67
CA LEU A 297 -10.64 0.84 -19.56
C LEU A 297 -9.43 1.59 -18.99
N LEU A 298 -9.46 1.94 -17.70
CA LEU A 298 -8.32 2.58 -17.03
C LEU A 298 -7.10 1.66 -17.01
N GLY A 299 -7.29 0.35 -16.82
CA GLY A 299 -6.20 -0.63 -16.90
C GLY A 299 -5.55 -0.67 -18.28
N ALA A 300 -6.36 -0.60 -19.34
CA ALA A 300 -5.86 -0.51 -20.71
C ALA A 300 -5.06 0.79 -20.94
N ILE A 301 -5.54 1.93 -20.43
CA ILE A 301 -4.82 3.22 -20.54
C ILE A 301 -3.51 3.18 -19.75
N THR A 302 -3.52 2.68 -18.51
CA THR A 302 -2.32 2.53 -17.68
C THR A 302 -1.28 1.62 -18.34
N ALA A 303 -1.71 0.54 -18.99
CA ALA A 303 -0.82 -0.34 -19.75
C ALA A 303 -0.27 0.34 -21.01
N HIS A 304 -1.07 1.19 -21.67
CA HIS A 304 -0.66 1.92 -22.87
C HIS A 304 0.53 2.86 -22.60
N TYR A 305 0.55 3.52 -21.44
CA TYR A 305 1.67 4.35 -21.01
C TYR A 305 3.00 3.60 -20.88
N GLN A 306 2.98 2.28 -20.71
CA GLN A 306 4.21 1.47 -20.69
C GLN A 306 4.83 1.28 -22.08
N VAL A 307 4.07 1.61 -23.14
CA VAL A 307 4.47 1.42 -24.53
C VAL A 307 4.76 2.76 -25.20
N GLU A 308 3.88 3.76 -25.02
CA GLU A 308 3.99 5.09 -25.65
C GLU A 308 4.38 6.22 -24.67
N GLY A 309 4.70 5.87 -23.41
CA GLY A 309 5.28 6.79 -22.43
C GLY A 309 4.31 7.85 -21.91
N GLN A 310 4.19 8.99 -22.59
CA GLN A 310 3.35 10.13 -22.21
C GLN A 310 2.13 10.35 -23.13
N GLU A 311 2.18 9.79 -24.34
CA GLU A 311 1.16 9.99 -25.37
C GLU A 311 0.23 8.78 -25.51
N ALA A 312 -0.90 9.00 -26.17
CA ALA A 312 -1.80 7.97 -26.63
C ALA A 312 -2.20 8.24 -28.08
N TYR A 313 -1.55 7.53 -29.02
CA TYR A 313 -1.74 7.67 -30.47
C TYR A 313 -1.58 9.12 -30.97
N GLY A 314 -0.56 9.84 -30.48
CA GLY A 314 -0.28 11.24 -30.82
C GLY A 314 -1.09 12.28 -30.03
N MET A 315 -1.88 11.86 -29.03
CA MET A 315 -2.52 12.76 -28.07
C MET A 315 -1.72 12.81 -26.78
N ALA A 316 -1.39 14.01 -26.29
CA ALA A 316 -0.72 14.24 -25.00
C ALA A 316 -1.64 13.94 -23.80
N LEU A 317 -1.99 12.66 -23.62
CA LEU A 317 -2.96 12.23 -22.61
C LEU A 317 -2.46 12.51 -21.18
N ALA A 318 -1.14 12.45 -20.96
CA ALA A 318 -0.52 12.72 -19.67
C ALA A 318 -0.80 14.14 -19.12
N ASP A 319 -1.13 15.11 -19.98
CA ASP A 319 -1.51 16.47 -19.56
C ASP A 319 -2.88 16.55 -18.89
N TRP A 320 -3.70 15.50 -19.01
CA TRP A 320 -5.06 15.47 -18.46
C TRP A 320 -5.24 14.35 -17.45
N ILE A 321 -4.73 13.15 -17.75
CA ILE A 321 -4.91 11.95 -16.93
C ILE A 321 -3.60 11.14 -16.93
N PRO A 322 -2.56 11.58 -16.21
CA PRO A 322 -1.24 10.94 -16.24
C PRO A 322 -1.26 9.49 -15.72
N TYR A 323 -0.18 8.76 -16.00
CA TYR A 323 0.01 7.36 -15.57
C TYR A 323 -0.34 7.15 -14.09
N SER A 324 0.23 7.97 -13.19
CA SER A 324 -0.02 7.83 -11.76
C SER A 324 -1.51 7.93 -11.43
N LEU A 325 -2.26 8.83 -12.07
CA LEU A 325 -3.70 8.98 -11.84
C LEU A 325 -4.52 7.81 -12.43
N THR A 326 -4.21 7.37 -13.66
CA THR A 326 -4.92 6.22 -14.26
C THR A 326 -4.72 4.96 -13.42
N ARG A 327 -3.49 4.74 -12.92
CA ARG A 327 -3.18 3.62 -12.02
C ARG A 327 -3.92 3.78 -10.69
N SER A 328 -3.92 4.96 -10.07
CA SER A 328 -4.69 5.23 -8.83
C SER A 328 -6.14 4.82 -8.99
N TRP A 329 -6.80 5.31 -10.05
CA TRP A 329 -8.21 5.01 -10.30
C TRP A 329 -8.42 3.55 -10.64
N HIS A 330 -7.54 2.92 -11.42
CA HIS A 330 -7.63 1.50 -11.75
C HIS A 330 -7.55 0.62 -10.50
N THR A 331 -6.52 0.79 -9.67
CA THR A 331 -6.33 -0.02 -8.44
C THR A 331 -7.43 0.25 -7.42
N GLN A 332 -7.88 1.49 -7.31
CA GLN A 332 -8.90 1.83 -6.34
C GLN A 332 -10.29 1.36 -6.78
N LEU A 333 -10.62 1.44 -8.07
CA LEU A 333 -11.87 0.86 -8.56
C LEU A 333 -11.89 -0.65 -8.34
N ALA A 334 -10.76 -1.34 -8.50
CA ALA A 334 -10.67 -2.77 -8.23
C ALA A 334 -11.14 -3.11 -6.81
N VAL A 335 -10.81 -2.28 -5.81
CA VAL A 335 -11.33 -2.43 -4.44
C VAL A 335 -12.80 -2.01 -4.35
N LEU A 336 -13.15 -0.85 -4.91
CA LEU A 336 -14.47 -0.24 -4.72
C LEU A 336 -15.62 -1.03 -5.35
N TRP A 337 -15.46 -1.56 -6.57
CA TRP A 337 -16.56 -2.31 -7.20
C TRP A 337 -16.75 -3.66 -6.52
N ILE A 338 -15.66 -4.34 -6.13
CA ILE A 338 -15.71 -5.62 -5.38
C ILE A 338 -16.41 -5.39 -4.05
N ALA A 339 -15.98 -4.38 -3.28
CA ALA A 339 -16.62 -4.03 -2.02
C ALA A 339 -18.10 -3.68 -2.22
N THR A 340 -18.43 -2.89 -3.24
CA THR A 340 -19.83 -2.52 -3.54
C THR A 340 -20.69 -3.74 -3.88
N ALA A 341 -20.14 -4.74 -4.57
CA ALA A 341 -20.82 -5.99 -4.85
C ALA A 341 -21.16 -6.75 -3.56
N TRP A 342 -20.18 -6.93 -2.67
CA TRP A 342 -20.39 -7.58 -1.37
C TRP A 342 -21.33 -6.80 -0.45
N LEU A 343 -21.25 -5.47 -0.45
CA LEU A 343 -22.17 -4.61 0.27
C LEU A 343 -23.61 -4.83 -0.23
N GLY A 344 -23.81 -4.82 -1.56
CA GLY A 344 -25.09 -5.10 -2.19
C GLY A 344 -25.63 -6.49 -1.86
N THR A 345 -24.76 -7.50 -1.87
CA THR A 345 -25.07 -8.88 -1.47
C THR A 345 -25.50 -8.97 -0.02
N GLY A 346 -24.77 -8.38 0.92
CA GLY A 346 -25.15 -8.38 2.34
C GLY A 346 -26.50 -7.70 2.59
N LEU A 347 -26.79 -6.60 1.89
CA LEU A 347 -28.10 -5.92 1.96
C LEU A 347 -29.24 -6.74 1.36
N TYR A 348 -28.96 -7.60 0.39
CA TYR A 348 -29.94 -8.50 -0.22
C TYR A 348 -30.20 -9.74 0.65
N ILE A 349 -29.13 -10.35 1.15
CA ILE A 349 -29.17 -11.60 1.93
C ILE A 349 -29.79 -11.37 3.32
N GLY A 350 -29.57 -10.20 3.94
CA GLY A 350 -30.11 -9.91 5.28
C GLY A 350 -31.62 -10.19 5.41
N PRO A 351 -32.49 -9.51 4.62
CA PRO A 351 -33.93 -9.79 4.59
C PRO A 351 -34.29 -11.18 4.03
N ALA A 352 -33.46 -11.75 3.16
CA ALA A 352 -33.71 -13.07 2.59
C ALA A 352 -33.59 -14.19 3.64
N ILE A 353 -32.59 -14.10 4.53
CA ILE A 353 -32.37 -15.05 5.62
C ILE A 353 -33.42 -14.87 6.72
N SER A 354 -33.70 -13.64 7.13
CA SER A 354 -34.61 -13.39 8.26
C SER A 354 -36.09 -13.41 7.90
N GLY A 355 -36.43 -13.38 6.60
CA GLY A 355 -37.80 -13.19 6.13
C GLY A 355 -38.44 -11.86 6.55
N HIS A 356 -37.64 -10.92 7.08
CA HIS A 356 -38.11 -9.69 7.69
C HIS A 356 -37.57 -8.46 6.97
N GLU A 357 -38.46 -7.50 6.68
CA GLU A 357 -38.10 -6.18 6.15
C GLU A 357 -38.18 -5.12 7.28
N PRO A 358 -37.04 -4.64 7.81
CA PRO A 358 -37.05 -3.61 8.83
C PRO A 358 -37.67 -2.29 8.35
N LYS A 359 -38.21 -1.49 9.29
CA LYS A 359 -38.73 -0.16 8.98
C LYS A 359 -37.62 0.72 8.38
N PHE A 360 -37.95 1.44 7.30
CA PHE A 360 -37.03 2.31 6.56
C PHE A 360 -35.80 1.59 5.97
N GLN A 361 -35.84 0.25 5.79
CA GLN A 361 -34.76 -0.52 5.19
C GLN A 361 -34.36 0.03 3.81
N ARG A 362 -35.34 0.15 2.90
CA ARG A 362 -35.15 0.70 1.56
C ARG A 362 -34.56 2.13 1.56
N LEU A 363 -34.98 2.98 2.51
CA LEU A 363 -34.44 4.33 2.63
C LEU A 363 -32.95 4.29 2.98
N GLY A 364 -32.57 3.49 3.98
CA GLY A 364 -31.16 3.30 4.37
C GLY A 364 -30.30 2.78 3.21
N VAL A 365 -30.80 1.78 2.47
CA VAL A 365 -30.14 1.26 1.25
C VAL A 365 -29.94 2.35 0.20
N ASN A 366 -30.91 3.25 0.04
CA ASN A 366 -30.81 4.36 -0.89
C ASN A 366 -29.83 5.45 -0.45
N VAL A 367 -29.83 5.79 0.85
CA VAL A 367 -28.90 6.77 1.43
C VAL A 367 -27.47 6.26 1.29
N LEU A 368 -27.20 5.01 1.69
CA LEU A 368 -25.89 4.40 1.55
C LEU A 368 -25.39 4.43 0.10
N PHE A 369 -26.27 4.14 -0.86
CA PHE A 369 -25.94 4.19 -2.30
C PHE A 369 -25.49 5.59 -2.73
N VAL A 370 -26.21 6.63 -2.32
CA VAL A 370 -25.84 8.01 -2.62
C VAL A 370 -24.52 8.39 -1.95
N CYS A 371 -24.30 7.98 -0.70
CA CYS A 371 -23.02 8.19 -0.01
C CYS A 371 -21.86 7.57 -0.79
N LEU A 372 -21.99 6.33 -1.25
CA LEU A 372 -20.95 5.66 -2.04
C LEU A 372 -20.63 6.45 -3.33
N LEU A 373 -21.64 6.92 -4.07
CA LEU A 373 -21.41 7.74 -5.26
C LEU A 373 -20.67 9.04 -4.95
N ILE A 374 -21.06 9.74 -3.88
CA ILE A 374 -20.39 10.98 -3.45
C ILE A 374 -18.93 10.70 -3.10
N ILE A 375 -18.65 9.61 -2.38
CA ILE A 375 -17.30 9.22 -1.99
C ILE A 375 -16.43 8.95 -3.23
N VAL A 376 -16.92 8.16 -4.19
CA VAL A 376 -16.15 7.80 -5.39
C VAL A 376 -15.85 9.03 -6.23
N ILE A 377 -16.88 9.82 -6.57
CA ILE A 377 -16.72 11.02 -7.41
C ILE A 377 -15.83 12.05 -6.71
N GLY A 378 -16.06 12.28 -5.42
CA GLY A 378 -15.30 13.22 -4.61
C GLY A 378 -13.84 12.83 -4.46
N ALA A 379 -13.56 11.57 -4.15
CA ALA A 379 -12.20 11.07 -4.02
C ALA A 379 -11.42 11.15 -5.35
N PHE A 380 -12.04 10.75 -6.46
CA PHE A 380 -11.37 10.79 -7.77
C PHE A 380 -11.09 12.22 -8.23
N SER A 381 -12.05 13.12 -8.00
CA SER A 381 -11.85 14.55 -8.27
C SER A 381 -10.71 15.12 -7.41
N GLY A 382 -10.65 14.75 -6.13
CA GLY A 382 -9.58 15.15 -5.22
C GLY A 382 -8.20 14.66 -5.68
N GLN A 383 -8.09 13.38 -6.06
CA GLN A 383 -6.86 12.80 -6.59
C GLN A 383 -6.40 13.48 -7.88
N TRP A 384 -7.31 13.78 -8.80
CA TRP A 384 -6.97 14.54 -10.00
C TRP A 384 -6.46 15.93 -9.66
N LEU A 385 -7.14 16.66 -8.75
CA LEU A 385 -6.69 17.99 -8.32
C LEU A 385 -5.29 17.95 -7.68
N ALA A 386 -4.98 16.92 -6.89
CA ALA A 386 -3.68 16.73 -6.28
C ALA A 386 -2.59 16.45 -7.33
N VAL A 387 -2.75 15.39 -8.13
CA VAL A 387 -1.74 14.94 -9.11
C VAL A 387 -1.49 16.01 -10.19
N MET A 388 -2.52 16.76 -10.57
CA MET A 388 -2.39 17.84 -11.54
C MET A 388 -1.78 19.13 -10.95
N GLY A 389 -1.42 19.15 -9.67
CA GLY A 389 -0.84 20.31 -8.99
C GLY A 389 -1.82 21.47 -8.78
N LYS A 390 -3.13 21.18 -8.75
CA LYS A 390 -4.21 22.17 -8.56
C LYS A 390 -4.70 22.25 -7.11
N MET A 391 -4.15 21.43 -6.23
CA MET A 391 -4.41 21.42 -4.78
C MET A 391 -3.10 21.74 -4.06
N ASP A 392 -3.19 22.52 -2.98
CA ASP A 392 -2.04 22.78 -2.11
C ASP A 392 -1.67 21.54 -1.27
N LEU A 393 -0.41 21.48 -0.83
CA LEU A 393 0.11 20.37 -0.04
C LEU A 393 -0.57 20.22 1.33
N ALA A 394 -1.16 21.28 1.90
CA ALA A 394 -1.81 21.22 3.22
C ALA A 394 -3.17 20.52 3.15
N ASN A 395 -3.89 20.67 2.04
CA ASN A 395 -5.17 20.00 1.84
C ASN A 395 -5.04 18.62 1.17
N ASN A 396 -3.88 18.31 0.56
CA ASN A 396 -3.67 17.07 -0.18
C ASN A 396 -3.98 15.80 0.64
N PHE A 397 -3.43 15.66 1.85
CA PHE A 397 -3.68 14.47 2.66
C PHE A 397 -5.16 14.27 3.01
N MET A 398 -5.91 15.37 3.20
CA MET A 398 -7.30 15.32 3.63
C MET A 398 -8.25 15.05 2.47
N PHE A 399 -8.09 15.74 1.35
CA PHE A 399 -9.07 15.74 0.25
C PHE A 399 -8.51 15.25 -1.09
N GLY A 400 -7.19 15.20 -1.23
CA GLY A 400 -6.47 14.85 -2.45
C GLY A 400 -6.03 13.39 -2.49
N HIS A 401 -4.72 13.19 -2.65
CA HIS A 401 -4.08 11.90 -2.84
C HIS A 401 -3.18 11.55 -1.64
N GLN A 402 -3.47 10.45 -0.95
CA GLN A 402 -2.65 10.00 0.20
C GLN A 402 -1.30 9.39 -0.21
N GLY A 403 -1.15 8.96 -1.48
CA GLY A 403 0.12 8.46 -2.03
C GLY A 403 0.48 7.02 -1.65
N TRP A 404 -0.42 6.32 -0.96
CA TRP A 404 -0.25 4.93 -0.55
C TRP A 404 -1.20 4.04 -1.33
N GLU A 405 -0.65 3.16 -2.17
CA GLU A 405 -1.46 2.29 -3.02
C GLU A 405 -2.50 1.49 -2.20
N TYR A 406 -3.68 1.30 -2.79
CA TYR A 406 -4.90 0.72 -2.19
C TYR A 406 -5.59 1.63 -1.15
N THR A 407 -4.94 2.69 -0.70
CA THR A 407 -5.48 3.67 0.26
C THR A 407 -5.26 5.10 -0.23
N ASP A 408 -5.33 5.28 -1.56
CA ASP A 408 -4.96 6.51 -2.26
C ASP A 408 -5.90 7.69 -2.00
N ILE A 409 -7.13 7.44 -1.55
CA ILE A 409 -8.12 8.50 -1.29
C ILE A 409 -7.72 9.40 -0.14
N GLY A 410 -8.00 10.69 -0.24
CA GLY A 410 -7.85 11.61 0.88
C GLY A 410 -8.54 11.12 2.17
N ARG A 411 -7.97 11.50 3.33
CA ARG A 411 -8.41 11.09 4.66
C ARG A 411 -9.89 11.35 4.93
N PHE A 412 -10.44 12.46 4.43
CA PHE A 412 -11.85 12.80 4.56
C PHE A 412 -12.73 11.74 3.87
N TRP A 413 -12.39 11.39 2.63
CA TRP A 413 -13.11 10.37 1.86
C TRP A 413 -12.97 8.99 2.51
N GLN A 414 -11.82 8.69 3.09
CA GLN A 414 -11.59 7.46 3.84
C GLN A 414 -12.46 7.36 5.10
N LEU A 415 -12.55 8.45 5.87
CA LEU A 415 -13.45 8.53 7.04
C LEU A 415 -14.91 8.42 6.63
N PHE A 416 -15.30 9.07 5.53
CA PHE A 416 -16.67 8.99 5.02
C PHE A 416 -17.00 7.57 4.54
N LEU A 417 -16.06 6.88 3.90
CA LEU A 417 -16.21 5.46 3.56
C LEU A 417 -16.39 4.60 4.80
N PHE A 418 -15.59 4.82 5.85
CA PHE A 418 -15.75 4.08 7.11
C PHE A 418 -17.12 4.32 7.76
N VAL A 419 -17.62 5.56 7.75
CA VAL A 419 -19.00 5.87 8.20
C VAL A 419 -20.04 5.14 7.34
N GLY A 420 -19.83 5.09 6.02
CA GLY A 420 -20.66 4.31 5.10
C GLY A 420 -20.67 2.80 5.42
N LEU A 421 -19.51 2.23 5.76
CA LEU A 421 -19.40 0.84 6.20
C LEU A 421 -20.09 0.60 7.54
N MET A 422 -20.02 1.53 8.49
CA MET A 422 -20.77 1.45 9.76
C MET A 422 -22.27 1.54 9.54
N LEU A 423 -22.72 2.40 8.64
CA LEU A 423 -24.10 2.43 8.21
C LEU A 423 -24.49 1.09 7.61
N TRP A 424 -23.72 0.56 6.65
CA TRP A 424 -23.96 -0.75 6.05
C TRP A 424 -24.04 -1.88 7.09
N LEU A 425 -23.10 -1.94 8.03
CA LEU A 425 -23.07 -2.93 9.10
C LEU A 425 -24.34 -2.85 9.96
N PHE A 426 -24.73 -1.63 10.35
CA PHE A 426 -26.00 -1.40 11.01
C PHE A 426 -27.16 -1.89 10.13
N LEU A 427 -27.10 -1.64 8.82
CA LEU A 427 -28.19 -1.99 7.93
C LEU A 427 -28.41 -3.50 7.80
N VAL A 428 -27.32 -4.25 7.65
CA VAL A 428 -27.31 -5.71 7.56
C VAL A 428 -27.64 -6.33 8.91
N GLY A 429 -27.04 -5.83 10.00
CA GLY A 429 -27.28 -6.32 11.35
C GLY A 429 -28.74 -6.23 11.76
N ARG A 430 -29.43 -5.12 11.49
CA ARG A 430 -30.88 -5.03 11.80
C ARG A 430 -31.75 -5.97 10.96
N ALA A 431 -31.33 -6.28 9.73
CA ALA A 431 -32.08 -7.19 8.87
C ALA A 431 -31.88 -8.65 9.31
N LEU A 432 -30.66 -9.01 9.74
CA LEU A 432 -30.34 -10.34 10.26
C LEU A 432 -30.77 -10.57 11.71
N TRP A 433 -31.06 -9.51 12.47
CA TRP A 433 -31.35 -9.60 13.90
C TRP A 433 -32.43 -10.63 14.28
N PRO A 434 -33.57 -10.74 13.59
CA PRO A 434 -34.57 -11.77 13.91
C PRO A 434 -34.01 -13.19 13.78
N ALA A 435 -33.25 -13.47 12.72
CA ALA A 435 -32.62 -14.79 12.51
C ALA A 435 -31.54 -15.10 13.56
N LEU A 436 -30.84 -14.08 14.07
CA LEU A 436 -29.87 -14.25 15.15
C LEU A 436 -30.51 -14.55 16.52
N GLN A 437 -31.79 -14.19 16.70
CA GLN A 437 -32.54 -14.47 17.92
C GLN A 437 -33.13 -15.88 17.93
N GLU A 438 -33.33 -16.48 16.76
CA GLU A 438 -33.77 -17.86 16.63
C GLU A 438 -32.66 -18.81 17.09
N ARG A 439 -33.04 -19.84 17.87
CA ARG A 439 -32.14 -20.87 18.39
C ARG A 439 -32.42 -22.19 17.72
N ASP A 440 -32.27 -22.20 16.41
CA ASP A 440 -32.43 -23.37 15.55
C ASP A 440 -31.07 -23.93 15.12
N ASP A 441 -31.09 -24.95 14.26
CA ASP A 441 -29.88 -25.59 13.74
C ASP A 441 -29.06 -24.66 12.81
N THR A 442 -29.65 -23.58 12.30
CA THR A 442 -28.98 -22.61 11.42
C THR A 442 -28.29 -21.47 12.17
N SER A 443 -28.66 -21.25 13.43
CA SER A 443 -28.16 -20.17 14.30
C SER A 443 -26.63 -20.05 14.35
N SER A 444 -25.89 -21.16 14.31
CA SER A 444 -24.41 -21.13 14.28
C SER A 444 -23.86 -20.57 12.97
N ILE A 445 -24.50 -20.85 11.84
CA ILE A 445 -24.07 -20.35 10.52
C ILE A 445 -24.42 -18.87 10.39
N VAL A 446 -25.64 -18.48 10.80
CA VAL A 446 -26.06 -17.07 10.82
C VAL A 446 -25.15 -16.25 11.75
N GLY A 447 -24.77 -16.80 12.90
CA GLY A 447 -23.80 -16.20 13.82
C GLY A 447 -22.42 -16.00 13.18
N LEU A 448 -21.92 -17.00 12.44
CA LEU A 448 -20.64 -16.88 11.72
C LEU A 448 -20.70 -15.83 10.60
N LEU A 449 -21.78 -15.81 9.82
CA LEU A 449 -22.02 -14.80 8.78
C LEU A 449 -22.04 -13.39 9.37
N PHE A 450 -22.74 -13.21 10.50
CA PHE A 450 -22.80 -11.91 11.15
C PHE A 450 -21.44 -11.50 11.75
N LEU A 451 -20.68 -12.43 12.33
CA LEU A 451 -19.32 -12.17 12.80
C LEU A 451 -18.40 -11.74 11.65
N SER A 452 -18.48 -12.40 10.49
CA SER A 452 -17.76 -12.00 9.27
C SER A 452 -18.18 -10.61 8.80
N THR A 453 -19.49 -10.31 8.80
CA THR A 453 -20.03 -8.97 8.46
C THR A 453 -19.46 -7.89 9.36
N ILE A 454 -19.38 -8.13 10.67
CA ILE A 454 -18.76 -7.22 11.65
C ILE A 454 -17.28 -7.03 11.32
N ALA A 455 -16.55 -8.11 11.05
CA ALA A 455 -15.12 -8.05 10.76
C ALA A 455 -14.84 -7.20 9.51
N ILE A 456 -15.58 -7.41 8.41
CA ILE A 456 -15.48 -6.61 7.18
C ILE A 456 -15.69 -5.12 7.48
N GLY A 457 -16.74 -4.79 8.24
CA GLY A 457 -17.06 -3.40 8.57
C GLY A 457 -16.00 -2.72 9.45
N LEU A 458 -15.58 -3.40 10.52
CA LEU A 458 -14.70 -2.80 11.54
C LEU A 458 -13.23 -2.77 11.14
N LEU A 459 -12.72 -3.78 10.43
CA LEU A 459 -11.29 -3.88 10.12
C LEU A 459 -10.80 -2.81 9.15
N TYR A 460 -11.70 -2.22 8.35
CA TYR A 460 -11.37 -1.01 7.58
C TYR A 460 -10.89 0.14 8.49
N GLY A 461 -11.31 0.16 9.76
CA GLY A 461 -10.84 1.11 10.77
C GLY A 461 -9.33 1.06 11.03
N ALA A 462 -8.66 -0.06 10.74
CA ALA A 462 -7.19 -0.14 10.76
C ALA A 462 -6.55 0.87 9.77
N GLY A 463 -7.26 1.18 8.68
CA GLY A 463 -6.94 2.22 7.71
C GLY A 463 -6.84 3.64 8.30
N LEU A 464 -7.36 3.83 9.53
CA LEU A 464 -7.42 5.12 10.22
C LEU A 464 -6.30 5.31 11.26
N MET A 465 -5.44 4.31 11.43
CA MET A 465 -4.44 4.28 12.50
C MET A 465 -3.16 5.08 12.21
N TRP A 466 -3.05 5.72 11.05
CA TRP A 466 -1.96 6.64 10.71
C TRP A 466 -2.46 8.05 10.37
N ARG A 467 -1.54 9.01 10.51
CA ARG A 467 -1.73 10.43 10.19
C ARG A 467 -0.75 10.85 9.09
N GLU A 468 -0.90 12.09 8.62
CA GLU A 468 -0.04 12.67 7.58
C GLU A 468 1.45 12.60 7.93
N HIS A 469 1.81 12.76 9.20
CA HIS A 469 3.20 12.76 9.71
C HIS A 469 3.66 11.41 10.30
N SER A 470 2.84 10.36 10.26
CA SER A 470 3.23 9.05 10.79
C SER A 470 4.44 8.46 10.08
N HIS A 471 5.31 7.74 10.80
CA HIS A 471 6.47 7.08 10.20
C HIS A 471 6.04 6.06 9.13
N ILE A 472 6.73 6.01 7.99
CA ILE A 472 6.38 5.13 6.86
C ILE A 472 6.24 3.66 7.27
N ALA A 473 7.13 3.13 8.13
CA ALA A 473 7.02 1.75 8.63
C ALA A 473 5.69 1.49 9.38
N VAL A 474 5.16 2.49 10.08
CA VAL A 474 3.86 2.41 10.75
C VAL A 474 2.72 2.49 9.74
N VAL A 475 2.85 3.37 8.75
CA VAL A 475 1.87 3.45 7.65
C VAL A 475 1.80 2.12 6.92
N GLU A 476 2.93 1.54 6.53
CA GLU A 476 3.01 0.26 5.84
C GLU A 476 2.39 -0.89 6.64
N TYR A 477 2.71 -0.97 7.93
CA TYR A 477 2.10 -1.96 8.82
C TYR A 477 0.56 -1.85 8.79
N TRP A 478 0.00 -0.68 9.06
CA TRP A 478 -1.46 -0.50 9.09
C TRP A 478 -2.12 -0.53 7.71
N ARG A 479 -1.41 -0.14 6.65
CA ARG A 479 -1.89 -0.22 5.27
C ARG A 479 -2.14 -1.67 4.88
N TRP A 480 -1.24 -2.59 5.24
CA TRP A 480 -1.43 -4.02 4.96
C TRP A 480 -2.47 -4.70 5.84
N TRP A 481 -2.87 -4.11 6.97
CA TRP A 481 -4.11 -4.54 7.65
C TRP A 481 -5.35 -4.32 6.77
N VAL A 482 -5.37 -3.26 5.96
CA VAL A 482 -6.45 -3.05 5.00
C VAL A 482 -6.22 -3.88 3.74
N GLY A 483 -5.04 -3.77 3.12
CA GLY A 483 -4.73 -4.40 1.83
C GLY A 483 -4.66 -5.94 1.86
N HIS A 484 -4.17 -6.54 2.94
CA HIS A 484 -4.06 -8.00 3.07
C HIS A 484 -5.15 -8.56 3.99
N LEU A 485 -5.18 -8.12 5.25
CA LEU A 485 -6.08 -8.73 6.23
C LEU A 485 -7.56 -8.46 5.88
N CYS A 486 -7.96 -7.21 5.65
CA CYS A 486 -9.33 -6.89 5.27
C CYS A 486 -9.66 -7.39 3.86
N VAL A 487 -8.89 -7.02 2.83
CA VAL A 487 -9.24 -7.33 1.43
C VAL A 487 -9.09 -8.83 1.09
N ALA A 488 -7.99 -9.49 1.50
CA ALA A 488 -7.75 -10.89 1.15
C ALA A 488 -8.23 -11.89 2.21
N GLY A 489 -8.34 -11.47 3.47
CA GLY A 489 -8.70 -12.36 4.58
C GLY A 489 -10.20 -12.40 4.92
N PHE A 490 -10.94 -11.31 4.71
CA PHE A 490 -12.34 -11.20 5.16
C PHE A 490 -13.40 -11.06 4.06
N PHE A 491 -13.01 -10.82 2.80
CA PHE A 491 -13.94 -10.82 1.65
C PHE A 491 -14.23 -12.21 1.08
#